data_AF-A0A1N7JBV3-F1
#
_entry.id   AF-A0A1N7JBV3-F1
#
_cell.length_a   1.000
_cell.length_b   1.000
_cell.length_c   1.000
_cell.angle_alpha   90.00
_cell.angle_beta   90.00
_cell.angle_gamma   90.00
#
_symmetry.space_group_name_H-M   'P 1'
#
loop_
_entity.id
_entity.type
_entity.pdbx_description
1 polymer ?
#
loop_
_entity_poly.entity_id
_entity_poly.type
_entity_poly.pdbx_seq_one_letter_code
_entity_poly.pdbx_strand_id
1 'polypeptide(L)'
;MRTHRAPVIAVLAAVAAFAAGCSTSGNLEEPALSTVAAPTQEDTAEEVVTEVVTKEAPAEESKAEKPKKDAPKKKEKCASLPKDPRDQYPDGSAPGRMPAEDWEDYNFWIGDIENHYDPCAPVSWIIFRGGLGDADHPAQTGASMTNGIAFYVHGEPIDEMTLFTQVESVTANPDGSVDFTWGERTRSTAEGITAYYTATIEPRDGTMVPLSGNAKDFSGHWNEPRNKFLLGHYD
;
A
#
# COMPACT_ATOMS: atom_id res chain seq x y z
N MET A 1 -11.14 -30.13 60.30
CA MET A 1 -12.31 -30.91 59.88
C MET A 1 -12.61 -30.57 58.43
N ARG A 2 -12.43 -31.54 57.52
CA ARG A 2 -12.70 -31.42 56.08
C ARG A 2 -14.18 -31.69 55.84
N THR A 3 -14.85 -30.84 55.08
CA THR A 3 -16.14 -31.15 54.46
C THR A 3 -16.03 -30.91 52.95
N HIS A 4 -15.96 -32.00 52.21
CA HIS A 4 -16.14 -32.05 50.76
C HIS A 4 -17.63 -32.06 50.44
N ARG A 5 -18.08 -31.26 49.47
CA ARG A 5 -19.14 -31.63 48.51
C ARG A 5 -18.84 -31.01 47.14
N ALA A 6 -18.91 -31.87 46.14
CA ALA A 6 -18.59 -31.66 44.73
C ALA A 6 -19.80 -31.11 43.94
N PRO A 7 -19.63 -30.73 42.65
CA PRO A 7 -20.54 -29.86 41.90
C PRO A 7 -21.63 -30.63 41.13
N VAL A 8 -22.76 -29.96 40.87
CA VAL A 8 -23.81 -30.44 39.95
C VAL A 8 -23.62 -29.74 38.60
N ILE A 9 -23.22 -30.54 37.62
CA ILE A 9 -23.15 -30.19 36.19
C ILE A 9 -24.55 -30.41 35.60
N ALA A 10 -25.13 -29.39 34.96
CA ALA A 10 -26.32 -29.52 34.14
C ALA A 10 -25.94 -29.34 32.66
N VAL A 11 -25.97 -30.45 31.92
CA VAL A 11 -25.84 -30.50 30.46
C VAL A 11 -27.22 -30.28 29.85
N LEU A 12 -27.36 -29.28 28.98
CA LEU A 12 -28.50 -29.14 28.08
C LEU A 12 -28.01 -29.32 26.64
N ALA A 13 -28.41 -30.44 26.05
CA ALA A 13 -28.29 -30.73 24.63
C ALA A 13 -29.68 -30.60 23.99
N ALA A 14 -29.80 -29.90 22.86
CA ALA A 14 -30.89 -30.08 21.90
C ALA A 14 -30.51 -29.50 20.53
N VAL A 15 -30.02 -30.37 19.63
CA VAL A 15 -30.62 -30.80 18.36
C VAL A 15 -30.69 -29.72 17.26
N ALA A 16 -29.80 -29.88 16.28
CA ALA A 16 -29.83 -29.24 14.97
C ALA A 16 -30.90 -29.89 14.07
N ALA A 17 -31.63 -29.08 13.31
CA ALA A 17 -32.43 -29.52 12.17
C ALA A 17 -31.88 -28.88 10.90
N PHE A 18 -31.21 -29.70 10.08
CA PHE A 18 -30.91 -29.39 8.68
C PHE A 18 -32.16 -29.64 7.84
N ALA A 19 -32.65 -28.63 7.14
CA ALA A 19 -33.58 -28.81 6.03
C ALA A 19 -32.82 -28.55 4.72
N ALA A 20 -32.50 -29.64 4.02
CA ALA A 20 -32.08 -29.63 2.63
C ALA A 20 -33.29 -29.35 1.73
N GLY A 21 -33.10 -28.51 0.71
CA GLY A 21 -34.11 -28.24 -0.32
C GLY A 21 -33.43 -27.84 -1.63
N CYS A 22 -32.94 -28.83 -2.38
CA CYS A 22 -32.67 -28.67 -3.81
C CYS A 22 -33.99 -28.87 -4.57
N SER A 23 -34.30 -27.99 -5.52
CA SER A 23 -35.19 -28.27 -6.63
C SER A 23 -34.63 -27.65 -7.90
N THR A 24 -34.78 -28.42 -8.97
CA THR A 24 -34.01 -28.41 -10.21
C THR A 24 -34.63 -27.50 -11.28
N SER A 25 -33.75 -26.96 -12.13
CA SER A 25 -33.86 -26.65 -13.57
C SER A 25 -35.07 -25.89 -14.14
N GLY A 26 -34.80 -24.71 -14.70
CA GLY A 26 -35.61 -24.01 -15.69
C GLY A 26 -34.70 -23.35 -16.74
N ASN A 27 -35.15 -23.36 -17.99
CA ASN A 27 -34.40 -23.24 -19.24
C ASN A 27 -33.66 -21.91 -19.51
N LEU A 28 -32.66 -22.08 -20.38
CA LEU A 28 -31.90 -21.14 -21.20
C LEU A 28 -32.76 -20.02 -21.83
N GLU A 29 -32.33 -18.78 -21.64
CA GLU A 29 -32.68 -17.64 -22.51
C GLU A 29 -31.37 -17.01 -23.03
N GLU A 30 -31.07 -17.28 -24.30
CA GLU A 30 -30.28 -16.37 -25.14
C GLU A 30 -31.18 -15.22 -25.61
N PRO A 31 -30.62 -14.02 -25.79
CA PRO A 31 -31.03 -13.17 -26.88
C PRO A 31 -29.84 -12.90 -27.81
N ALA A 32 -30.02 -13.28 -29.07
CA ALA A 32 -29.23 -12.86 -30.21
C ALA A 32 -29.60 -11.44 -30.63
N LEU A 33 -28.62 -10.56 -30.88
CA LEU A 33 -28.68 -9.46 -31.86
C LEU A 33 -27.22 -9.12 -32.26
N SER A 34 -26.74 -9.55 -33.43
CA SER A 34 -26.81 -8.89 -34.76
C SER A 34 -25.77 -7.78 -35.00
N THR A 35 -24.74 -8.16 -35.76
CA THR A 35 -23.96 -7.44 -36.79
C THR A 35 -24.18 -5.93 -37.00
N VAL A 36 -23.07 -5.16 -36.98
CA VAL A 36 -22.72 -4.18 -38.04
C VAL A 36 -21.19 -4.15 -38.23
N ALA A 37 -20.76 -4.18 -39.49
CA ALA A 37 -19.38 -4.12 -39.97
C ALA A 37 -18.84 -2.67 -40.06
N ALA A 38 -17.50 -2.55 -40.05
CA ALA A 38 -16.71 -1.33 -40.30
C ALA A 38 -16.92 -0.75 -41.73
N PRO A 39 -16.46 0.50 -42.02
CA PRO A 39 -15.09 0.67 -42.55
C PRO A 39 -14.34 2.00 -42.20
N THR A 40 -13.03 1.87 -41.98
CA THR A 40 -11.87 2.40 -42.74
C THR A 40 -11.62 3.91 -43.02
N GLN A 41 -10.36 4.31 -42.68
CA GLN A 41 -9.43 5.34 -43.24
C GLN A 41 -9.74 6.84 -43.00
N GLU A 42 -8.77 7.73 -42.77
CA GLU A 42 -7.66 8.07 -43.68
C GLU A 42 -6.46 8.79 -43.02
N ASP A 43 -5.29 8.57 -43.64
CA ASP A 43 -4.00 9.22 -43.48
C ASP A 43 -4.03 10.74 -43.70
N THR A 44 -3.11 11.47 -43.05
CA THR A 44 -2.34 12.51 -43.76
C THR A 44 -1.00 12.76 -43.09
N ALA A 45 0.08 12.41 -43.81
CA ALA A 45 1.39 13.04 -43.78
C ALA A 45 1.24 14.55 -44.14
N GLU A 46 2.17 15.48 -43.98
CA GLU A 46 3.61 15.51 -44.21
C GLU A 46 4.04 16.96 -43.91
N GLU A 47 5.33 17.21 -43.70
CA GLU A 47 6.12 18.25 -44.38
C GLU A 47 7.21 18.91 -43.51
N VAL A 48 8.41 18.78 -44.06
CA VAL A 48 9.73 19.26 -43.67
C VAL A 48 9.96 20.63 -44.32
N VAL A 49 10.61 21.57 -43.63
CA VAL A 49 11.33 22.67 -44.31
C VAL A 49 12.73 22.83 -43.72
N THR A 50 13.70 22.75 -44.62
CA THR A 50 15.17 22.83 -44.47
C THR A 50 15.73 24.20 -44.88
N GLU A 51 16.89 24.53 -44.28
CA GLU A 51 17.99 25.43 -44.74
C GLU A 51 17.72 26.96 -44.78
N VAL A 52 18.66 27.87 -44.44
CA VAL A 52 19.96 28.10 -45.12
C VAL A 52 21.04 28.73 -44.20
N VAL A 53 22.28 28.32 -44.52
CA VAL A 53 23.65 28.67 -44.10
C VAL A 53 24.05 30.15 -44.23
N THR A 54 24.90 30.68 -43.32
CA THR A 54 26.07 31.51 -43.70
C THR A 54 27.19 31.45 -42.64
N LYS A 55 28.42 31.74 -43.09
CA LYS A 55 29.73 31.19 -42.71
C LYS A 55 30.62 32.21 -41.96
N GLU A 56 31.44 31.71 -41.03
CA GLU A 56 32.74 32.15 -40.44
C GLU A 56 33.24 33.63 -40.39
N ALA A 57 33.48 34.12 -39.15
CA ALA A 57 34.73 34.59 -38.44
C ALA A 57 35.82 35.48 -39.14
N PRO A 58 36.80 36.14 -38.43
CA PRO A 58 37.16 36.17 -36.98
C PRO A 58 37.66 37.53 -36.37
N ALA A 59 37.95 37.48 -35.03
CA ALA A 59 38.80 38.35 -34.17
C ALA A 59 38.30 39.79 -33.85
N GLU A 60 38.42 40.35 -32.64
CA GLU A 60 39.51 40.33 -31.66
C GLU A 60 39.02 40.72 -30.24
N GLU A 61 39.90 40.58 -29.25
CA GLU A 61 39.72 40.44 -27.81
C GLU A 61 38.98 41.56 -27.05
N SER A 62 38.14 41.16 -26.09
CA SER A 62 37.98 41.92 -24.85
C SER A 62 37.81 40.97 -23.66
N LYS A 63 38.72 41.09 -22.69
CA LYS A 63 38.63 40.46 -21.37
C LYS A 63 37.41 41.02 -20.64
N ALA A 64 36.32 40.25 -20.63
CA ALA A 64 35.21 40.44 -19.71
C ALA A 64 35.22 39.31 -18.67
N GLU A 65 35.36 39.71 -17.43
CA GLU A 65 35.35 38.89 -16.22
C GLU A 65 34.03 38.09 -16.15
N LYS A 66 34.12 36.75 -16.14
CA LYS A 66 32.95 35.88 -16.05
C LYS A 66 32.24 36.09 -14.71
N PRO A 67 30.90 36.22 -14.68
CA PRO A 67 30.14 36.03 -13.45
C PRO A 67 30.43 34.62 -12.93
N LYS A 68 30.79 34.51 -11.65
CA LYS A 68 30.87 33.21 -10.98
C LYS A 68 29.51 32.54 -11.14
N LYS A 69 29.48 31.51 -11.99
CA LYS A 69 28.38 30.56 -12.08
C LYS A 69 28.38 29.88 -10.72
N ASP A 70 27.44 30.26 -9.85
CA ASP A 70 27.20 29.54 -8.61
C ASP A 70 27.06 28.06 -8.99
N ALA A 71 28.03 27.29 -8.53
CA ALA A 71 28.03 25.85 -8.73
C ALA A 71 26.69 25.34 -8.18
N PRO A 72 25.99 24.44 -8.89
CA PRO A 72 24.77 23.85 -8.37
C PRO A 72 25.10 23.30 -6.98
N LYS A 73 24.34 23.75 -5.98
CA LYS A 73 24.40 23.22 -4.61
C LYS A 73 24.49 21.69 -4.75
N LYS A 74 25.49 21.08 -4.11
CA LYS A 74 25.64 19.63 -4.06
C LYS A 74 24.25 19.06 -3.76
N LYS A 75 23.71 18.24 -4.66
CA LYS A 75 22.55 17.42 -4.35
C LYS A 75 22.89 16.70 -3.05
N GLU A 76 22.23 17.09 -1.95
CA GLU A 76 22.31 16.33 -0.71
C GLU A 76 22.02 14.89 -1.12
N LYS A 77 22.91 13.97 -0.72
CA LYS A 77 22.74 12.57 -1.08
C LYS A 77 21.48 12.11 -0.37
N CYS A 78 20.39 11.92 -1.12
CA CYS A 78 19.17 11.33 -0.60
C CYS A 78 19.54 9.98 0.03
N ALA A 79 19.00 9.68 1.21
CA ALA A 79 19.29 8.45 1.94
C ALA A 79 18.90 7.22 1.12
N SER A 80 19.71 6.16 1.08
CA SER A 80 19.37 4.94 0.35
C SER A 80 18.86 3.87 1.31
N LEU A 81 17.63 3.42 1.15
CA LEU A 81 17.19 2.14 1.72
C LEU A 81 17.73 0.96 0.88
N PRO A 82 17.84 -0.24 1.46
CA PRO A 82 17.96 -1.46 0.67
C PRO A 82 16.86 -1.52 -0.40
N LYS A 83 17.21 -2.02 -1.59
CA LYS A 83 16.28 -2.07 -2.72
C LYS A 83 15.07 -2.99 -2.43
N ASP A 84 15.28 -4.00 -1.59
CA ASP A 84 14.21 -4.79 -0.97
C ASP A 84 14.22 -4.54 0.55
N PRO A 85 13.16 -3.94 1.14
CA PRO A 85 13.02 -3.82 2.59
C PRO A 85 13.09 -5.16 3.34
N ARG A 86 12.82 -6.29 2.66
CA ARG A 86 13.01 -7.64 3.23
C ARG A 86 14.46 -7.93 3.59
N ASP A 87 15.43 -7.31 2.93
CA ASP A 87 16.86 -7.46 3.25
C ASP A 87 17.21 -6.94 4.65
N GLN A 88 16.30 -6.17 5.27
CA GLN A 88 16.43 -5.70 6.66
C GLN A 88 16.04 -6.77 7.68
N TYR A 89 15.32 -7.82 7.27
CA TYR A 89 14.86 -8.90 8.14
C TYR A 89 15.74 -10.14 7.91
N PRO A 90 16.58 -10.55 8.88
CA PRO A 90 17.60 -11.56 8.68
C PRO A 90 16.98 -12.89 8.23
N ASP A 91 17.39 -13.30 7.04
CA ASP A 91 17.04 -14.56 6.41
C ASP A 91 17.73 -15.70 7.17
N GLY A 92 16.94 -16.59 7.79
CA GLY A 92 17.52 -17.72 8.52
C GLY A 92 16.53 -18.55 9.32
N SER A 93 15.45 -17.95 9.82
CA SER A 93 14.35 -18.70 10.43
C SER A 93 12.94 -18.22 10.03
N ALA A 94 12.81 -16.99 9.51
CA ALA A 94 11.52 -16.41 9.10
C ALA A 94 11.66 -15.16 8.18
N PRO A 95 12.19 -15.30 6.94
CA PRO A 95 12.20 -14.18 5.98
C PRO A 95 10.79 -13.59 5.80
N GLY A 96 10.68 -12.27 5.94
CA GLY A 96 9.43 -11.53 5.82
C GLY A 96 8.60 -11.40 7.10
N ARG A 97 9.11 -11.77 8.28
CA ARG A 97 8.42 -11.52 9.56
C ARG A 97 8.73 -10.13 10.11
N MET A 98 7.69 -9.31 10.28
CA MET A 98 7.73 -7.99 10.90
C MET A 98 7.02 -8.06 12.27
N PRO A 99 7.71 -7.76 13.40
CA PRO A 99 7.09 -7.76 14.72
C PRO A 99 6.07 -6.62 14.88
N ALA A 100 5.02 -6.84 15.67
CA ALA A 100 4.15 -5.75 16.09
C ALA A 100 4.89 -4.80 17.05
N GLU A 101 4.50 -3.52 17.08
CA GLU A 101 5.16 -2.49 17.88
C GLU A 101 4.95 -2.69 19.39
N ASP A 102 3.71 -2.93 19.82
CA ASP A 102 3.31 -3.03 21.24
C ASP A 102 2.78 -4.44 21.65
N TRP A 103 2.96 -5.47 20.81
CA TRP A 103 2.31 -6.79 20.96
C TRP A 103 3.28 -7.94 20.67
N GLU A 104 3.65 -8.71 21.68
CA GLU A 104 4.68 -9.74 21.48
C GLU A 104 4.19 -10.98 20.70
N ASP A 105 2.88 -11.26 20.73
CA ASP A 105 2.32 -12.51 20.20
C ASP A 105 1.94 -12.45 18.70
N TYR A 106 1.85 -11.25 18.10
CA TYR A 106 1.41 -11.06 16.72
C TYR A 106 2.51 -10.52 15.82
N ASN A 107 2.58 -11.06 14.61
CA ASN A 107 3.56 -10.66 13.61
C ASN A 107 2.87 -10.50 12.25
N PHE A 108 3.36 -9.54 11.47
CA PHE A 108 2.99 -9.41 10.07
C PHE A 108 3.98 -10.18 9.20
N TRP A 109 3.45 -11.08 8.37
CA TRP A 109 4.23 -11.90 7.45
C TRP A 109 4.09 -11.34 6.04
N ILE A 110 5.17 -10.76 5.53
CA ILE A 110 5.29 -10.16 4.19
C ILE A 110 5.32 -11.29 3.15
N GLY A 111 4.27 -11.36 2.33
CA GLY A 111 4.20 -12.24 1.16
C GLY A 111 4.69 -11.57 -0.12
N ASP A 112 4.28 -10.31 -0.36
CA ASP A 112 4.69 -9.52 -1.52
C ASP A 112 4.95 -8.04 -1.16
N ILE A 113 5.65 -7.30 -2.03
CA ILE A 113 5.98 -5.88 -1.83
C ILE A 113 5.75 -5.10 -3.12
N GLU A 114 5.01 -4.00 -3.02
CA GLU A 114 4.98 -2.94 -4.03
C GLU A 114 5.83 -1.76 -3.55
N ASN A 115 7.02 -1.62 -4.14
CA ASN A 115 8.00 -0.64 -3.71
C ASN A 115 7.92 0.64 -4.56
N HIS A 116 7.40 1.71 -3.96
CA HIS A 116 7.35 3.06 -4.53
C HIS A 116 8.29 4.03 -3.78
N TYR A 117 9.29 3.51 -3.08
CA TYR A 117 10.25 4.31 -2.33
C TYR A 117 11.12 5.15 -3.25
N ASP A 118 11.11 6.46 -3.01
CA ASP A 118 12.01 7.43 -3.60
C ASP A 118 12.49 8.37 -2.48
N PRO A 119 13.77 8.33 -2.11
CA PRO A 119 14.30 9.15 -1.02
C PRO A 119 14.39 10.63 -1.36
N CYS A 120 14.29 10.99 -2.64
CA CYS A 120 14.31 12.38 -3.08
C CYS A 120 12.90 12.96 -3.28
N ALA A 121 11.86 12.12 -3.24
CA ALA A 121 10.48 12.59 -3.33
C ALA A 121 10.02 13.26 -2.03
N PRO A 122 9.07 14.22 -2.09
CA PRO A 122 8.44 14.76 -0.88
C PRO A 122 7.78 13.68 -0.03
N VAL A 123 7.06 12.77 -0.69
CA VAL A 123 6.47 11.59 -0.09
C VAL A 123 6.72 10.39 -1.00
N SER A 124 7.10 9.27 -0.41
CA SER A 124 7.16 7.96 -1.05
C SER A 124 6.61 6.89 -0.11
N TRP A 125 6.38 5.67 -0.60
CA TRP A 125 5.74 4.63 0.20
C TRP A 125 6.15 3.22 -0.22
N ILE A 126 5.87 2.27 0.66
CA ILE A 126 6.00 0.85 0.39
C ILE A 126 4.72 0.16 0.87
N ILE A 127 4.13 -0.67 0.02
CA ILE A 127 2.98 -1.51 0.38
C ILE A 127 3.49 -2.93 0.60
N PHE A 128 3.19 -3.49 1.77
CA PHE A 128 3.47 -4.85 2.13
C PHE A 128 2.18 -5.67 2.00
N ARG A 129 2.15 -6.63 1.09
CA ARG A 129 1.05 -7.58 0.94
C ARG A 129 1.35 -8.81 1.78
N GLY A 130 0.39 -9.27 2.57
CA GLY A 130 0.67 -10.41 3.43
C GLY A 130 -0.49 -10.77 4.36
N GLY A 131 -0.12 -11.06 5.60
CA GLY A 131 -1.10 -11.37 6.61
C GLY A 131 -0.50 -11.52 8.00
N LEU A 132 -1.38 -11.63 8.98
CA LEU A 132 -1.02 -11.86 10.37
C LEU A 132 -0.63 -13.31 10.62
N GLY A 133 0.21 -13.52 11.62
CA GLY A 133 0.62 -14.81 12.14
C GLY A 133 1.23 -14.68 13.53
N ASP A 134 1.70 -15.81 14.04
CA ASP A 134 2.48 -15.86 15.28
C ASP A 134 3.99 -15.73 14.96
N ALA A 135 4.82 -16.00 15.96
CA ALA A 135 6.27 -15.92 15.84
C ALA A 135 6.88 -16.96 14.89
N ASP A 136 6.17 -18.06 14.64
CA ASP A 136 6.68 -19.23 13.92
C ASP A 136 6.16 -19.31 12.49
N HIS A 137 4.90 -18.90 12.24
CA HIS A 137 4.32 -18.94 10.90
C HIS A 137 3.16 -17.95 10.65
N PRO A 138 2.86 -17.60 9.39
CA PRO A 138 1.62 -16.92 9.03
C PRO A 138 0.39 -17.76 9.44
N ALA A 139 -0.72 -17.12 9.80
CA ALA A 139 -1.94 -17.84 10.19
C ALA A 139 -2.66 -18.53 9.01
N GLN A 140 -2.41 -18.07 7.76
CA GLN A 140 -2.97 -18.65 6.52
C GLN A 140 -4.51 -18.72 6.46
N THR A 141 -5.21 -17.82 7.15
CA THR A 141 -6.67 -17.71 7.07
C THR A 141 -7.10 -16.50 6.26
N GLY A 142 -8.30 -16.55 5.65
CA GLY A 142 -8.85 -15.38 4.97
C GLY A 142 -9.01 -14.14 5.88
N ALA A 143 -9.19 -14.35 7.19
CA ALA A 143 -9.34 -13.27 8.17
C ALA A 143 -8.00 -12.64 8.55
N SER A 144 -6.89 -13.39 8.44
CA SER A 144 -5.55 -12.88 8.70
C SER A 144 -4.93 -12.16 7.51
N MET A 145 -5.49 -12.28 6.31
CA MET A 145 -4.97 -11.59 5.12
C MET A 145 -5.23 -10.10 5.21
N THR A 146 -4.15 -9.31 5.19
CA THR A 146 -4.18 -7.85 5.32
C THR A 146 -2.98 -7.25 4.62
N ASN A 147 -2.99 -5.94 4.42
CA ASN A 147 -1.83 -5.20 3.96
C ASN A 147 -1.22 -4.37 5.08
N GLY A 148 0.05 -4.05 4.93
CA GLY A 148 0.72 -2.96 5.61
C GLY A 148 1.13 -1.87 4.63
N ILE A 149 1.18 -0.63 5.10
CA ILE A 149 1.74 0.50 4.35
C ILE A 149 2.69 1.30 5.25
N ALA A 150 3.81 1.70 4.65
CA ALA A 150 4.75 2.64 5.27
C ALA A 150 4.92 3.85 4.35
N PHE A 151 4.82 5.04 4.93
CA PHE A 151 5.09 6.30 4.25
C PHE A 151 6.44 6.86 4.67
N TYR A 152 7.13 7.45 3.71
CA TYR A 152 8.43 8.07 3.89
C TYR A 152 8.35 9.52 3.43
N VAL A 153 8.89 10.43 4.24
CA VAL A 153 9.00 11.85 3.90
C VAL A 153 10.48 12.17 3.71
N HIS A 154 10.86 12.55 2.50
CA HIS A 154 12.27 12.80 2.15
C HIS A 154 13.21 11.64 2.50
N GLY A 155 12.73 10.40 2.34
CA GLY A 155 13.50 9.17 2.59
C GLY A 155 13.47 8.66 4.04
N GLU A 156 12.92 9.42 4.98
CA GLU A 156 12.80 8.99 6.38
C GLU A 156 11.39 8.43 6.62
N PRO A 157 11.23 7.28 7.32
CA PRO A 157 9.92 6.77 7.68
C PRO A 157 9.20 7.81 8.55
N ILE A 158 7.95 8.11 8.22
CA ILE A 158 7.17 9.06 9.01
C ILE A 158 6.63 8.42 10.29
N ASP A 159 6.41 7.11 10.25
CA ASP A 159 5.84 6.29 11.31
C ASP A 159 6.17 4.82 10.99
N GLU A 160 5.82 3.91 11.91
CA GLU A 160 5.88 2.47 11.69
C GLU A 160 4.89 2.00 10.60
N MET A 161 5.08 0.77 10.13
CA MET A 161 4.17 0.17 9.16
C MET A 161 2.78 0.09 9.77
N THR A 162 1.76 0.56 9.04
CA THR A 162 0.37 0.55 9.51
C THR A 162 -0.49 -0.41 8.70
N LEU A 163 -1.31 -1.21 9.37
CA LEU A 163 -2.25 -2.12 8.71
C LEU A 163 -3.48 -1.42 8.12
N PHE A 164 -3.83 -1.86 6.93
CA PHE A 164 -5.13 -1.67 6.29
C PHE A 164 -5.58 -3.00 5.71
N THR A 165 -6.88 -3.31 5.79
CA THR A 165 -7.41 -4.60 5.34
C THR A 165 -7.01 -4.90 3.88
N GLN A 166 -7.17 -3.93 2.98
CA GLN A 166 -6.66 -4.00 1.61
C GLN A 166 -6.31 -2.59 1.11
N VAL A 167 -5.05 -2.34 0.79
CA VAL A 167 -4.64 -1.12 0.07
C VAL A 167 -4.97 -1.30 -1.41
N GLU A 168 -5.77 -0.40 -1.96
CA GLU A 168 -6.20 -0.44 -3.37
C GLU A 168 -5.33 0.46 -4.25
N SER A 169 -5.08 1.68 -3.80
CA SER A 169 -4.26 2.64 -4.55
C SER A 169 -3.63 3.67 -3.63
N VAL A 170 -2.42 4.09 -4.01
CA VAL A 170 -1.71 5.20 -3.38
C VAL A 170 -1.16 6.07 -4.50
N THR A 171 -1.51 7.35 -4.50
CA THR A 171 -1.07 8.31 -5.51
C THR A 171 -0.53 9.55 -4.83
N ALA A 172 0.76 9.84 -4.98
CA ALA A 172 1.33 11.10 -4.52
C ALA A 172 0.97 12.24 -5.46
N ASN A 173 0.60 13.38 -4.87
CA ASN A 173 0.25 14.61 -5.56
C ASN A 173 1.43 15.59 -5.58
N PRO A 174 1.47 16.53 -6.54
CA PRO A 174 2.56 17.51 -6.65
C PRO A 174 2.73 18.43 -5.44
N ASP A 175 1.69 18.60 -4.62
CA ASP A 175 1.70 19.41 -3.41
C ASP A 175 2.21 18.66 -2.17
N GLY A 176 2.57 17.38 -2.32
CA GLY A 176 3.03 16.52 -1.23
C GLY A 176 1.90 15.80 -0.48
N SER A 177 0.63 16.01 -0.86
CA SER A 177 -0.46 15.17 -0.38
C SER A 177 -0.46 13.81 -1.10
N VAL A 178 -1.23 12.87 -0.58
CA VAL A 178 -1.41 11.53 -1.12
C VAL A 178 -2.89 11.20 -1.18
N ASP A 179 -3.39 10.77 -2.32
CA ASP A 179 -4.71 10.15 -2.42
C ASP A 179 -4.58 8.66 -2.13
N PHE A 180 -5.27 8.23 -1.07
CA PHE A 180 -5.19 6.89 -0.52
C PHE A 180 -6.55 6.21 -0.57
N THR A 181 -6.61 5.01 -1.17
CA THR A 181 -7.82 4.19 -1.26
C THR A 181 -7.57 2.85 -0.60
N TRP A 182 -8.51 2.43 0.25
CA TRP A 182 -8.46 1.12 0.88
C TRP A 182 -9.84 0.45 0.94
N GLY A 183 -9.81 -0.88 0.98
CA GLY A 183 -10.96 -1.74 1.12
C GLY A 183 -11.04 -2.35 2.52
N GLU A 184 -12.25 -2.51 3.04
CA GLU A 184 -12.52 -3.16 4.34
C GLU A 184 -13.53 -4.31 4.22
N ARG A 185 -13.40 -5.25 5.17
CA ARG A 185 -14.38 -6.31 5.40
C ARG A 185 -15.41 -5.80 6.41
N THR A 186 -16.61 -5.47 5.94
CA THR A 186 -17.70 -4.98 6.81
C THR A 186 -18.76 -6.03 7.10
N ARG A 187 -18.64 -7.20 6.46
CA ARG A 187 -19.52 -8.36 6.64
C ARG A 187 -18.69 -9.60 6.99
N SER A 188 -19.10 -10.79 6.54
CA SER A 188 -18.32 -12.01 6.80
C SER A 188 -17.02 -12.03 5.98
N THR A 189 -15.99 -12.71 6.50
CA THR A 189 -14.72 -12.91 5.77
C THR A 189 -14.94 -13.57 4.40
N ALA A 190 -15.94 -14.44 4.27
CA ALA A 190 -16.25 -15.15 3.03
C ALA A 190 -16.75 -14.23 1.91
N GLU A 191 -17.32 -13.06 2.25
CA GLU A 191 -17.77 -12.07 1.28
C GLU A 191 -16.62 -11.19 0.77
N GLY A 192 -15.43 -11.29 1.37
CA GLY A 192 -14.28 -10.48 1.00
C GLY A 192 -14.45 -9.00 1.31
N ILE A 193 -13.79 -8.16 0.51
CA ILE A 193 -13.87 -6.70 0.63
C ILE A 193 -15.24 -6.24 0.14
N THR A 194 -15.94 -5.51 1.00
CA THR A 194 -17.34 -5.10 0.74
C THR A 194 -17.55 -3.59 0.88
N ALA A 195 -16.57 -2.87 1.42
CA ALA A 195 -16.58 -1.42 1.51
C ALA A 195 -15.24 -0.86 1.03
N TYR A 196 -15.28 0.31 0.40
CA TYR A 196 -14.12 1.00 -0.14
C TYR A 196 -14.16 2.45 0.31
N TYR A 197 -13.01 2.96 0.73
CA TYR A 197 -12.85 4.27 1.35
C TYR A 197 -11.72 5.01 0.65
N THR A 198 -11.83 6.33 0.61
CA THR A 198 -10.81 7.21 0.05
C THR A 198 -10.50 8.35 1.00
N ALA A 199 -9.24 8.73 1.11
CA ALA A 199 -8.82 9.92 1.83
C ALA A 199 -7.65 10.60 1.12
N THR A 200 -7.67 11.92 1.06
CA THR A 200 -6.46 12.69 0.75
C THR A 200 -5.76 12.95 2.08
N ILE A 201 -4.50 12.54 2.19
CA ILE A 201 -3.68 12.63 3.41
C ILE A 201 -2.41 13.42 3.15
N GLU A 202 -1.80 13.99 4.18
CA GLU A 202 -0.52 14.69 4.06
C GLU A 202 0.38 14.40 5.27
N PRO A 203 1.71 14.51 5.10
CA PRO A 203 2.63 14.48 6.23
C PRO A 203 2.51 15.77 7.06
N ARG A 204 2.27 15.64 8.36
CA ARG A 204 2.23 16.75 9.32
C ARG A 204 2.68 16.29 10.70
N ASP A 205 3.54 17.06 11.35
CA ASP A 205 3.99 16.83 12.73
C ASP A 205 4.50 15.39 13.01
N GLY A 206 5.19 14.80 12.02
CA GLY A 206 5.75 13.45 12.14
C GLY A 206 4.71 12.33 12.02
N THR A 207 3.58 12.57 11.36
CA THR A 207 2.59 11.53 11.06
C THR A 207 1.80 11.86 9.78
N MET A 208 0.99 10.93 9.30
CA MET A 208 0.05 11.19 8.20
C MET A 208 -1.30 11.65 8.76
N VAL A 209 -1.78 12.80 8.29
CA VAL A 209 -3.08 13.36 8.70
C VAL A 209 -4.01 13.48 7.50
N PRO A 210 -5.32 13.21 7.66
CA PRO A 210 -6.28 13.38 6.57
C PRO A 210 -6.64 14.85 6.36
N LEU A 211 -6.64 15.26 5.09
CA LEU A 211 -7.15 16.55 4.61
C LEU A 211 -8.63 16.48 4.24
N SER A 212 -9.06 15.36 3.63
CA SER A 212 -10.44 15.20 3.14
C SER A 212 -10.84 13.73 2.99
N GLY A 213 -12.08 13.48 2.55
CA GLY A 213 -12.62 12.12 2.33
C GLY A 213 -13.04 11.42 3.63
N ASN A 214 -12.78 10.12 3.72
CA ASN A 214 -13.04 9.25 4.86
C ASN A 214 -12.02 9.47 6.00
N ALA A 215 -11.85 10.73 6.43
CA ALA A 215 -10.83 11.16 7.37
C ALA A 215 -10.91 10.44 8.74
N LYS A 216 -12.13 10.23 9.25
CA LYS A 216 -12.34 9.54 10.53
C LYS A 216 -11.92 8.06 10.45
N ASP A 217 -12.24 7.40 9.34
CA ASP A 217 -11.91 6.00 9.15
C ASP A 217 -10.39 5.83 8.97
N PHE A 218 -9.76 6.66 8.11
CA PHE A 218 -8.30 6.69 7.97
C PHE A 218 -7.61 6.91 9.31
N SER A 219 -8.02 7.94 10.07
CA SER A 219 -7.41 8.25 11.39
C SER A 219 -7.62 7.13 12.40
N GLY A 220 -8.73 6.38 12.29
CA GLY A 220 -9.01 5.23 13.13
C GLY A 220 -8.04 4.08 12.88
N HIS A 221 -7.69 3.81 11.62
CA HIS A 221 -6.66 2.83 11.29
C HIS A 221 -5.26 3.34 11.64
N TRP A 222 -4.95 4.57 11.22
CA TRP A 222 -3.60 5.13 11.31
C TRP A 222 -3.12 5.34 12.75
N ASN A 223 -4.01 5.68 13.67
CA ASN A 223 -3.65 5.95 15.06
C ASN A 223 -3.95 4.78 16.02
N GLU A 224 -4.40 3.63 15.52
CA GLU A 224 -4.64 2.43 16.35
C GLU A 224 -3.31 1.68 16.54
N PRO A 225 -2.73 1.61 17.76
CA PRO A 225 -1.41 1.01 17.98
C PRO A 225 -1.32 -0.45 17.51
N ARG A 226 -2.41 -1.21 17.61
CA ARG A 226 -2.46 -2.63 17.17
C ARG A 226 -2.29 -2.83 15.67
N ASN A 227 -2.35 -1.75 14.90
CA ASN A 227 -2.07 -1.78 13.47
C ASN A 227 -0.59 -1.50 13.17
N LYS A 228 0.27 -1.27 14.17
CA LYS A 228 1.66 -0.85 14.00
C LYS A 228 2.64 -2.02 14.07
N PHE A 229 3.56 -2.05 13.12
CA PHE A 229 4.58 -3.08 12.98
C PHE A 229 5.93 -2.45 12.61
N LEU A 230 6.98 -2.96 13.22
CA LEU A 230 8.31 -2.36 13.22
C LEU A 230 8.96 -2.43 11.83
N LEU A 231 9.24 -1.29 11.21
CA LEU A 231 9.86 -1.20 9.87
C LEU A 231 11.34 -1.59 9.83
N GLY A 232 11.95 -1.85 10.98
CA GLY A 232 13.32 -2.34 11.11
C GLY A 232 13.56 -3.04 12.45
N HIS A 233 14.82 -3.36 12.72
CA HIS A 233 15.23 -3.87 14.03
C HIS A 233 15.71 -2.71 14.91
N TYR A 234 15.06 -2.55 16.05
CA TYR A 234 15.49 -1.64 17.10
C TYR A 234 16.21 -2.47 18.18
N ASP A 235 17.48 -2.13 18.42
CA ASP A 235 18.35 -2.76 19.44
C ASP A 235 17.96 -2.36 20.88
#